data_AF-A0A1J3E7D5-F1
#
_entry.id   AF-A0A1J3E7D5-F1
#
_cell.length_a   1.000
_cell.length_b   1.000
_cell.length_c   1.000
_cell.angle_alpha   90.00
_cell.angle_beta   90.00
_cell.angle_gamma   90.00
#
_symmetry.space_group_name_H-M   'P 1'
#
loop_
_entity.id
_entity.type
_entity.pdbx_description
1 polymer ?
#
loop_
_entity_poly.entity_id
_entity_poly.type
_entity_poly.pdbx_seq_one_letter_code
_entity_poly.pdbx_strand_id
1 'polypeptide(L)'
;MKEEDMKEEVVRLGVELSLCLAKSMFLLCDDIHTMLWFCLKLWRGVIPYRNPVLERLLRVIHFVYTRDIKPKGGVFHDGGKSVQWELIRTSFKDFGHGIVILHRLEKLVRRKGSSFDDRLLSSAIVKYKQQVLKKLQGKLEDVSEANGFARETLESHIFDLWKSLFDEEEEEDKATCKVMRSRILSVGEAAPCDSLCILKRYQTEAECCCCV
;
A
#
# COMPACT_ATOMS: atom_id res chain seq x y z
N MET A 1 -5.77 -25.81 -8.60
CA MET A 1 -6.41 -24.51 -8.94
C MET A 1 -5.84 -24.11 -10.29
N LYS A 2 -6.64 -23.64 -11.26
CA LYS A 2 -6.06 -23.28 -12.57
C LYS A 2 -5.17 -22.05 -12.44
N GLU A 3 -4.26 -21.84 -13.38
CA GLU A 3 -3.31 -20.72 -13.32
C GLU A 3 -4.04 -19.37 -13.33
N GLU A 4 -5.06 -19.24 -14.17
CA GLU A 4 -5.91 -18.06 -14.25
C GLU A 4 -6.62 -17.79 -12.92
N ASP A 5 -7.16 -18.84 -12.27
CA ASP A 5 -7.80 -18.72 -10.96
C ASP A 5 -6.81 -18.18 -9.91
N MET A 6 -5.54 -18.62 -9.96
CA MET A 6 -4.49 -18.14 -9.04
C MET A 6 -4.11 -16.68 -9.31
N LYS A 7 -4.00 -16.29 -10.59
CA LYS A 7 -3.74 -14.90 -10.98
C LYS A 7 -4.86 -13.99 -10.49
N GLU A 8 -6.10 -14.37 -10.75
CA GLU A 8 -7.27 -13.62 -10.31
C GLU A 8 -7.31 -13.50 -8.77
N GLU A 9 -7.00 -14.57 -8.05
CA GLU A 9 -6.96 -14.53 -6.59
C GLU A 9 -5.87 -13.59 -6.07
N VAL A 10 -4.67 -13.58 -6.65
CA VAL A 10 -3.61 -12.63 -6.28
C VAL A 10 -4.02 -11.18 -6.58
N VAL A 11 -4.72 -10.94 -7.69
CA VAL A 11 -5.32 -9.64 -8.01
C VAL A 11 -6.31 -9.23 -6.93
N ARG A 12 -7.26 -10.10 -6.56
CA ARG A 12 -8.24 -9.83 -5.49
C ARG A 12 -7.56 -9.49 -4.15
N LEU A 13 -6.50 -10.21 -3.77
CA LEU A 13 -5.73 -9.92 -2.56
C LEU A 13 -5.10 -8.52 -2.60
N GLY A 14 -4.59 -8.11 -3.77
CA GLY A 14 -4.05 -6.78 -4.01
C GLY A 14 -5.11 -5.67 -3.90
N VAL A 15 -6.32 -5.92 -4.42
CA VAL A 15 -7.46 -5.02 -4.29
C VAL A 15 -7.85 -4.82 -2.83
N GLU A 16 -7.98 -5.90 -2.06
CA GLU A 16 -8.34 -5.80 -0.62
C GLU A 16 -7.27 -5.07 0.21
N LEU A 17 -5.98 -5.34 -0.06
CA LEU A 17 -4.90 -4.58 0.57
C LEU A 17 -4.96 -3.09 0.22
N SER A 18 -5.26 -2.79 -1.04
CA SER A 18 -5.39 -1.43 -1.56
C SER A 18 -6.59 -0.69 -0.98
N LEU A 19 -7.70 -1.39 -0.72
CA LEU A 19 -8.86 -0.84 -0.01
C LEU A 19 -8.49 -0.48 1.44
N CYS A 20 -7.74 -1.33 2.13
CA CYS A 20 -7.22 -1.01 3.46
C CYS A 20 -6.33 0.23 3.43
N LEU A 21 -5.43 0.31 2.45
CA LEU A 21 -4.54 1.46 2.25
C LEU A 21 -5.32 2.75 1.98
N ALA A 22 -6.29 2.70 1.06
CA ALA A 22 -7.14 3.83 0.76
C ALA A 22 -7.91 4.28 1.99
N LYS A 23 -8.48 3.35 2.75
CA LYS A 23 -9.16 3.63 4.02
C LYS A 23 -8.24 4.37 5.01
N SER A 24 -6.97 3.96 5.10
CA SER A 24 -5.95 4.70 5.87
C SER A 24 -5.67 6.10 5.32
N MET A 25 -5.69 6.30 4.00
CA MET A 25 -5.53 7.63 3.40
C MET A 25 -6.70 8.56 3.73
N PHE A 26 -7.94 8.05 3.75
CA PHE A 26 -9.11 8.80 4.20
C PHE A 26 -9.09 9.11 5.69
N LEU A 27 -8.43 8.29 6.51
CA LEU A 27 -8.27 8.56 7.94
C LEU A 27 -7.29 9.67 8.25
N LEU A 28 -6.23 9.74 7.45
CA LEU A 28 -5.17 10.73 7.60
C LEU A 28 -5.44 11.99 6.76
N CYS A 29 -6.59 12.09 6.07
CA CYS A 29 -6.83 13.21 5.15
C CYS A 29 -7.03 14.56 5.87
N ASP A 30 -7.16 14.54 7.20
CA ASP A 30 -7.12 15.72 8.07
C ASP A 30 -5.72 16.37 8.07
N ASP A 31 -4.66 15.59 7.88
CA ASP A 31 -3.29 16.07 7.66
C ASP A 31 -2.65 15.38 6.44
N ILE A 32 -2.63 16.10 5.31
CA ILE A 32 -2.01 15.65 4.07
C ILE A 32 -0.54 15.27 4.26
N HIS A 33 0.22 15.94 5.11
CA HIS A 33 1.64 15.63 5.29
C HIS A 33 1.80 14.26 5.95
N THR A 34 1.06 13.99 7.03
CA THR A 34 1.05 12.66 7.68
C THR A 34 0.56 11.58 6.71
N MET A 35 -0.49 11.84 5.93
CA MET A 35 -1.00 10.90 4.92
C MET A 35 0.02 10.58 3.83
N LEU A 36 0.63 11.60 3.22
CA LEU A 36 1.63 11.43 2.18
C LEU A 36 2.88 10.75 2.73
N TRP A 37 3.31 11.11 3.95
CA TRP A 37 4.42 10.47 4.65
C TRP A 37 4.17 8.98 4.90
N PHE A 38 2.97 8.63 5.35
CA PHE A 38 2.54 7.26 5.53
C PHE A 38 2.67 6.45 4.23
N CYS A 39 2.09 6.96 3.15
CA CYS A 39 2.14 6.33 1.82
C CYS A 39 3.58 6.17 1.32
N LEU A 40 4.39 7.23 1.47
CA LEU A 40 5.82 7.26 1.13
C LEU A 40 6.62 6.19 1.88
N LYS A 41 6.38 6.08 3.20
CA LYS A 41 7.11 5.17 4.06
C LYS A 41 6.77 3.72 3.76
N LEU A 42 5.49 3.41 3.50
CA LEU A 42 5.06 2.10 3.03
C LEU A 42 5.65 1.75 1.67
N TRP A 43 5.70 2.70 0.75
CA TRP A 43 6.24 2.47 -0.59
C TRP A 43 7.77 2.26 -0.59
N ARG A 44 8.53 3.05 0.19
CA ARG A 44 10.01 2.95 0.26
C ARG A 44 10.52 1.83 1.17
N GLY A 45 9.74 1.39 2.15
CA GLY A 45 10.22 0.59 3.27
C GLY A 45 10.21 -0.92 3.10
N VAL A 46 9.68 -1.47 1.99
CA VAL A 46 9.25 -2.88 1.99
C VAL A 46 9.99 -3.79 1.00
N ILE A 47 10.30 -3.37 -0.24
CA ILE A 47 10.92 -4.22 -1.30
C ILE A 47 11.71 -3.32 -2.27
N PRO A 48 12.78 -3.81 -2.96
CA PRO A 48 13.48 -3.06 -4.01
C PRO A 48 12.56 -2.41 -5.06
N TYR A 49 12.99 -1.22 -5.54
CA TYR A 49 12.27 -0.17 -6.27
C TYR A 49 11.57 -0.55 -7.61
N ARG A 50 11.54 -1.81 -8.02
CA ARG A 50 10.91 -2.27 -9.28
C ARG A 50 10.15 -3.57 -9.05
N ASN A 51 8.93 -3.43 -8.54
CA ASN A 51 8.04 -4.54 -8.24
C ASN A 51 6.62 -4.17 -8.70
N PRO A 52 5.97 -5.01 -9.54
CA PRO A 52 4.62 -4.76 -10.01
C PRO A 52 3.62 -4.46 -8.88
N VAL A 53 3.74 -5.14 -7.73
CA VAL A 53 2.88 -4.91 -6.56
C VAL A 53 3.03 -3.49 -6.01
N LEU A 54 4.27 -2.99 -5.88
CA LEU A 54 4.51 -1.63 -5.39
C LEU A 54 4.08 -0.57 -6.41
N GLU A 55 4.19 -0.86 -7.70
CA GLU A 55 3.72 0.01 -8.78
C GLU A 55 2.20 0.11 -8.81
N ARG A 56 1.47 -1.00 -8.63
CA ARG A 56 0.01 -0.96 -8.48
C ARG A 56 -0.43 -0.18 -7.25
N LEU A 57 0.24 -0.36 -6.11
CA LEU A 57 -0.04 0.42 -4.90
C LEU A 57 0.23 1.92 -5.10
N LEU A 58 1.31 2.28 -5.80
CA LEU A 58 1.63 3.68 -6.12
C LEU A 58 0.53 4.35 -6.95
N ARG A 59 0.00 3.62 -7.94
CA ARG A 59 -1.11 4.09 -8.78
C ARG A 59 -2.38 4.27 -7.96
N VAL A 60 -2.70 3.34 -7.05
CA VAL A 60 -3.83 3.48 -6.12
C VAL A 60 -3.67 4.72 -5.25
N ILE A 61 -2.49 4.93 -4.64
CA ILE A 61 -2.21 6.11 -3.80
C ILE A 61 -2.45 7.38 -4.62
N HIS A 62 -1.89 7.47 -5.82
CA HIS A 62 -2.07 8.64 -6.67
C HIS A 62 -3.54 8.85 -7.06
N PHE A 63 -4.24 7.77 -7.39
CA PHE A 63 -5.64 7.81 -7.79
C PHE A 63 -6.54 8.33 -6.67
N VAL A 64 -6.47 7.72 -5.48
CA VAL A 64 -7.26 8.12 -4.31
C VAL A 64 -6.93 9.55 -3.91
N TYR A 65 -5.64 9.91 -3.91
CA TYR A 65 -5.23 11.27 -3.60
C TYR A 65 -5.83 12.29 -4.58
N THR A 66 -5.72 12.04 -5.88
CA THR A 66 -6.11 13.01 -6.91
C THR A 66 -7.62 13.14 -7.03
N ARG A 67 -8.36 12.02 -6.95
CA ARG A 67 -9.80 11.99 -7.17
C ARG A 67 -10.58 12.33 -5.90
N ASP A 68 -10.18 11.77 -4.76
CA ASP A 68 -11.04 11.75 -3.57
C ASP A 68 -10.56 12.68 -2.44
N ILE A 69 -9.25 12.97 -2.36
CA ILE A 69 -8.67 13.78 -1.27
C ILE A 69 -8.38 15.21 -1.71
N LYS A 70 -7.59 15.39 -2.78
CA LYS A 70 -7.15 16.70 -3.27
C LYS A 70 -8.31 17.69 -3.55
N PRO A 71 -9.44 17.28 -4.16
CA PRO A 71 -10.53 18.20 -4.45
C PRO A 71 -11.26 18.72 -3.21
N LYS A 72 -11.08 18.09 -2.04
CA LYS A 72 -11.75 18.50 -0.79
C LYS A 72 -11.22 19.82 -0.22
N GLY A 73 -10.13 20.38 -0.76
CA GLY A 73 -9.72 21.77 -0.58
C GLY A 73 -9.51 22.24 0.88
N GLY A 74 -9.41 21.31 1.83
CA GLY A 74 -9.30 21.63 3.25
C GLY A 74 -8.06 22.47 3.55
N VAL A 75 -8.15 23.34 4.55
CA VAL A 75 -6.97 23.99 5.13
C VAL A 75 -6.20 22.90 5.86
N PHE A 76 -5.20 22.31 5.20
CA PHE A 76 -4.34 21.30 5.79
C PHE A 76 -3.51 21.96 6.89
N HIS A 77 -3.64 21.48 8.12
CA HIS A 77 -2.89 22.03 9.23
C HIS A 77 -1.43 21.59 9.13
N ASP A 78 -0.55 22.55 8.87
CA ASP A 78 0.90 22.33 8.91
C ASP A 78 1.33 22.03 10.37
N GLY A 79 2.05 20.91 10.57
CA GLY A 79 2.65 20.53 11.84
C GLY A 79 1.79 19.72 12.83
N GLY A 80 0.55 19.33 12.49
CA GLY A 80 -0.32 18.54 13.38
C GLY A 80 -0.29 17.04 13.07
N LYS A 81 0.19 16.19 13.99
CA LYS A 81 -0.03 14.74 13.86
C LYS A 81 -1.54 14.47 13.75
N SER A 82 -1.98 13.85 12.65
CA SER A 82 -3.38 13.40 12.49
C SER A 82 -3.86 12.70 13.77
N VAL A 83 -5.11 12.95 14.17
CA VAL A 83 -5.70 12.33 15.36
C VAL A 83 -5.69 10.79 15.23
N GLN A 84 -5.76 10.31 13.99
CA GLN A 84 -5.77 8.88 13.66
C GLN A 84 -4.36 8.31 13.42
N TRP A 85 -3.31 9.12 13.57
CA TRP A 85 -1.93 8.70 13.32
C TRP A 85 -1.55 7.48 14.14
N GLU A 86 -1.89 7.46 15.43
CA GLU A 86 -1.48 6.40 16.34
C GLU A 86 -2.11 5.05 15.95
N LEU A 87 -3.37 5.07 15.52
CA LEU A 87 -4.04 3.88 14.98
C LEU A 87 -3.30 3.36 13.74
N ILE A 88 -3.06 4.24 12.76
CA ILE A 88 -2.38 3.88 11.51
C ILE A 88 -0.94 3.41 11.76
N ARG A 89 -0.23 4.02 12.72
CA ARG A 89 1.12 3.64 13.11
C ARG A 89 1.22 2.15 13.46
N THR A 90 0.22 1.61 14.16
CA THR A 90 0.21 0.18 14.54
C THR A 90 -0.06 -0.77 13.37
N SER A 91 -0.58 -0.27 12.24
CA SER A 91 -0.90 -1.06 11.05
C SER A 91 0.28 -1.21 10.08
N PHE A 92 1.34 -0.40 10.22
CA PHE A 92 2.50 -0.41 9.32
C PHE A 92 3.11 -1.80 9.11
N LYS A 93 3.28 -2.56 10.20
CA LYS A 93 3.88 -3.90 10.14
C LYS A 93 3.00 -4.86 9.33
N ASP A 94 1.68 -4.75 9.48
CA ASP A 94 0.74 -5.60 8.75
C ASP A 94 0.71 -5.24 7.25
N PHE A 95 0.73 -3.94 6.92
CA PHE A 95 0.89 -3.50 5.52
C PHE A 95 2.20 -3.98 4.90
N GLY A 96 3.33 -3.78 5.60
CA GLY A 96 4.63 -4.24 5.13
C GLY A 96 4.67 -5.75 4.90
N HIS A 97 4.18 -6.54 5.86
CA HIS A 97 4.04 -7.98 5.69
C HIS A 97 3.13 -8.35 4.51
N GLY A 98 2.01 -7.66 4.34
CA GLY A 98 1.11 -7.82 3.21
C GLY A 98 1.81 -7.62 1.87
N ILE A 99 2.53 -6.52 1.72
CA ILE A 99 3.26 -6.21 0.48
C ILE A 99 4.32 -7.27 0.18
N VAL A 100 5.08 -7.72 1.18
CA VAL A 100 6.11 -8.78 1.02
C VAL A 100 5.48 -10.09 0.58
N ILE A 101 4.42 -10.54 1.25
CA ILE A 101 3.77 -11.81 0.91
C ILE A 101 3.14 -11.72 -0.47
N LEU A 102 2.45 -10.62 -0.78
CA LEU A 102 1.80 -10.42 -2.07
C LEU A 102 2.81 -10.40 -3.23
N HIS A 103 3.97 -9.75 -3.05
CA HIS A 103 5.05 -9.82 -4.03
C HIS A 103 5.56 -11.25 -4.26
N ARG A 104 5.70 -12.03 -3.19
CA ARG A 104 6.12 -13.44 -3.30
C ARG A 104 5.08 -14.25 -4.06
N LEU A 105 3.79 -14.05 -3.78
CA LEU A 105 2.69 -14.70 -4.50
C LEU A 105 2.70 -14.32 -5.99
N GLU A 106 2.81 -13.03 -6.32
CA GLU A 106 2.92 -12.53 -7.69
C GLU A 106 4.09 -13.20 -8.43
N LYS A 107 5.29 -13.20 -7.84
CA LYS A 107 6.46 -13.86 -8.42
C LYS A 107 6.27 -15.35 -8.64
N LEU A 108 5.64 -16.04 -7.70
CA LEU A 108 5.39 -17.48 -7.80
C LEU A 108 4.42 -17.79 -8.94
N VAL A 109 3.38 -16.99 -9.09
CA VAL A 109 2.39 -17.13 -10.17
C VAL A 109 3.03 -16.78 -11.53
N ARG A 110 3.81 -15.69 -11.62
CA ARG A 110 4.46 -15.25 -12.87
C ARG A 110 5.53 -16.23 -13.38
N ARG A 111 6.19 -16.96 -12.49
CA ARG A 111 7.25 -17.93 -12.85
C ARG A 111 6.73 -19.25 -13.40
N LYS A 112 5.41 -19.47 -13.49
CA LYS A 112 4.88 -20.81 -13.67
C LYS A 112 4.97 -21.31 -15.12
N GLY A 113 6.17 -21.82 -15.44
CA GLY A 113 6.40 -23.04 -16.23
C GLY A 113 7.01 -24.18 -15.35
N SER A 114 7.17 -23.96 -14.05
CA SER A 114 7.74 -24.95 -13.11
C SER A 114 6.67 -25.59 -12.23
N SER A 115 6.79 -26.90 -12.01
CA SER A 115 6.09 -27.76 -11.04
C SER A 115 6.15 -27.22 -9.60
N PHE A 116 5.43 -26.15 -9.30
CA PHE A 116 5.29 -25.62 -7.95
C PHE A 116 4.05 -26.20 -7.29
N ASP A 117 4.15 -26.61 -6.03
CA ASP A 117 3.07 -27.23 -5.28
C ASP A 117 1.90 -26.25 -5.05
N ASP A 118 0.81 -26.46 -5.78
CA ASP A 118 -0.46 -25.74 -5.66
C ASP A 118 -0.94 -25.63 -4.21
N ARG A 119 -0.60 -26.62 -3.38
CA ARG A 119 -0.95 -26.66 -1.95
C ARG A 119 -0.21 -25.59 -1.14
N LEU A 120 1.05 -25.32 -1.45
CA LEU A 120 1.83 -24.28 -0.78
C LEU A 120 1.31 -22.89 -1.11
N LEU A 121 0.96 -22.64 -2.39
CA LEU A 121 0.39 -21.35 -2.80
C LEU A 121 -0.98 -21.13 -2.15
N SER A 122 -1.84 -22.14 -2.17
CA SER A 122 -3.16 -22.09 -1.53
C SER A 122 -3.04 -21.82 -0.03
N SER A 123 -2.09 -22.46 0.65
CA SER A 123 -1.81 -22.20 2.07
C SER A 123 -1.34 -20.76 2.32
N ALA A 124 -0.48 -20.22 1.44
CA ALA A 124 -0.01 -18.84 1.56
C ALA A 124 -1.13 -17.82 1.37
N ILE A 125 -2.06 -18.05 0.43
CA ILE A 125 -3.26 -17.22 0.21
C ILE A 125 -4.15 -17.24 1.47
N VAL A 126 -4.42 -18.42 2.03
CA VAL A 126 -5.23 -18.54 3.27
C VAL A 126 -4.56 -17.78 4.42
N LYS A 127 -3.25 -17.95 4.61
CA LYS A 127 -2.49 -17.22 5.62
C LYS A 127 -2.55 -15.71 5.40
N TYR A 128 -2.48 -15.24 4.16
CA TYR A 128 -2.61 -13.83 3.82
C TYR A 128 -3.96 -13.26 4.27
N LYS A 129 -5.06 -13.92 3.88
CA LYS A 129 -6.42 -13.49 4.28
C LYS A 129 -6.57 -13.44 5.80
N GLN A 130 -6.10 -14.48 6.49
CA GLN A 130 -6.29 -14.62 7.94
C GLN A 130 -5.36 -13.73 8.77
N GLN A 131 -4.11 -13.56 8.35
CA GLN A 131 -3.08 -12.91 9.18
C GLN A 131 -2.79 -11.47 8.77
N VAL A 132 -3.06 -11.09 7.52
CA VAL A 132 -2.84 -9.73 7.01
C VAL A 132 -4.19 -9.01 6.92
N LEU A 133 -5.08 -9.47 6.04
CA LEU A 133 -6.33 -8.75 5.75
C LEU A 133 -7.22 -8.65 6.97
N LYS A 134 -7.46 -9.75 7.69
CA LYS A 134 -8.27 -9.73 8.90
C LYS A 134 -7.74 -8.77 9.98
N LYS A 135 -6.41 -8.64 10.12
CA LYS A 135 -5.80 -7.72 11.09
C LYS A 135 -5.93 -6.27 10.65
N LEU A 136 -5.69 -5.99 9.37
CA LEU A 136 -5.86 -4.65 8.81
C LEU A 136 -7.33 -4.21 8.89
N GLN A 137 -8.24 -5.07 8.46
CA GLN A 137 -9.68 -4.81 8.52
C GLN A 137 -10.15 -4.58 9.96
N GLY A 138 -9.78 -5.44 10.91
CA GLY A 138 -10.15 -5.26 12.32
C GLY A 138 -9.58 -3.98 12.95
N LYS A 139 -8.38 -3.53 12.55
CA LYS A 139 -7.82 -2.24 12.98
C LYS A 139 -8.49 -1.02 12.34
N LEU A 140 -9.13 -1.22 11.20
CA LEU A 140 -9.74 -0.15 10.40
C LEU A 140 -11.28 -0.24 10.44
N GLU A 141 -11.88 -1.13 11.22
CA GLU A 141 -13.33 -1.43 11.20
C GLU A 141 -14.18 -0.25 11.68
N ASP A 142 -13.76 0.44 12.75
CA ASP A 142 -14.45 1.60 13.36
C ASP A 142 -14.48 2.87 12.48
N VAL A 143 -13.94 2.77 11.28
CA VAL A 143 -13.79 3.88 10.35
C VAL A 143 -14.83 3.71 9.25
N SER A 144 -15.97 4.37 9.42
CA SER A 144 -17.13 4.23 8.54
C SER A 144 -17.18 5.29 7.43
N GLU A 145 -18.22 5.19 6.59
CA GLU A 145 -18.63 6.13 5.53
C GLU A 145 -18.61 7.61 5.94
N ALA A 146 -18.62 7.92 7.24
CA ALA A 146 -18.53 9.27 7.79
C ALA A 146 -17.34 10.09 7.25
N ASN A 147 -16.23 9.44 6.85
CA ASN A 147 -15.06 10.11 6.27
C ASN A 147 -15.16 10.28 4.73
N GLY A 148 -16.29 9.89 4.13
CA GLY A 148 -16.53 9.91 2.68
C GLY A 148 -15.89 8.75 1.93
N PHE A 149 -15.59 7.63 2.60
CA PHE A 149 -15.03 6.43 1.98
C PHE A 149 -16.14 5.57 1.36
N ALA A 150 -16.26 5.61 0.03
CA ALA A 150 -17.21 4.79 -0.73
C ALA A 150 -16.54 3.49 -1.22
N ARG A 151 -16.63 2.42 -0.42
CA ARG A 151 -15.92 1.14 -0.67
C ARG A 151 -16.22 0.58 -2.06
N GLU A 152 -17.49 0.42 -2.42
CA GLU A 152 -17.90 -0.25 -3.67
C GLU A 152 -17.42 0.50 -4.91
N THR A 153 -17.56 1.82 -4.91
CA THR A 153 -17.07 2.66 -6.01
C THR A 153 -15.55 2.57 -6.10
N LEU A 154 -14.84 2.63 -4.98
CA LEU A 154 -13.38 2.58 -5.00
C LEU A 154 -12.85 1.19 -5.38
N GLU A 155 -13.53 0.13 -4.96
CA GLU A 155 -13.17 -1.26 -5.27
C GLU A 155 -13.14 -1.52 -6.77
N SER A 156 -14.14 -1.06 -7.54
CA SER A 156 -14.16 -1.24 -9.00
C SER A 156 -12.98 -0.55 -9.69
N HIS A 157 -12.68 0.69 -9.31
CA HIS A 157 -11.56 1.44 -9.88
C HIS A 157 -10.20 0.84 -9.49
N ILE A 158 -10.07 0.39 -8.23
CA ILE A 158 -8.86 -0.30 -7.78
C ILE A 158 -8.70 -1.63 -8.53
N PHE A 159 -9.78 -2.39 -8.71
CA PHE A 159 -9.75 -3.63 -9.49
C PHE A 159 -9.22 -3.38 -10.91
N ASP A 160 -9.68 -2.31 -11.57
CA ASP A 160 -9.17 -1.91 -12.88
C ASP A 160 -7.67 -1.57 -12.88
N LEU A 161 -7.13 -1.01 -11.80
CA LEU A 161 -5.70 -0.75 -11.67
C LEU A 161 -4.89 -2.04 -11.48
N TRP A 162 -5.49 -3.07 -10.89
CA TRP A 162 -4.84 -4.33 -10.57
C TRP A 162 -5.01 -5.42 -11.63
N LYS A 163 -6.01 -5.34 -12.52
CA LYS A 163 -6.28 -6.37 -13.53
C LYS A 163 -5.06 -6.68 -14.41
N SER A 164 -4.25 -5.67 -14.71
CA SER A 164 -3.03 -5.79 -15.52
C SER A 164 -1.77 -6.13 -14.69
N LEU A 165 -1.92 -6.65 -13.46
CA LEU A 165 -0.78 -7.03 -12.62
C LEU A 165 0.16 -8.03 -13.32
N PHE A 166 -0.40 -8.94 -14.12
CA PHE A 166 0.37 -9.99 -14.81
C PHE A 166 0.71 -9.67 -16.27
N ASP A 167 0.07 -8.65 -16.84
CA ASP A 167 0.34 -8.20 -18.21
C ASP A 167 1.74 -7.59 -18.33
N GLU A 168 2.24 -7.48 -19.56
CA GLU A 168 3.46 -6.70 -19.81
C GLU A 168 3.15 -5.22 -19.59
N GLU A 169 3.99 -4.54 -18.81
CA GLU A 169 3.77 -3.14 -18.50
C GLU A 169 4.09 -2.28 -19.73
N GLU A 170 3.09 -1.56 -20.23
CA GLU A 170 3.22 -0.65 -21.36
C GLU A 170 4.19 0.52 -21.04
N GLU A 171 4.82 1.10 -22.06
CA GLU A 171 5.81 2.17 -21.87
C GLU A 171 5.20 3.46 -21.29
N GLU A 172 3.94 3.77 -21.62
CA GLU A 172 3.20 4.92 -21.06
C GLU A 172 2.94 4.75 -19.55
N ASP A 173 2.65 3.52 -19.17
CA ASP A 173 2.42 3.07 -17.81
C ASP A 173 3.70 3.18 -16.95
N LYS A 174 4.84 2.75 -17.50
CA LYS A 174 6.16 2.96 -16.89
C LYS A 174 6.52 4.43 -16.75
N ALA A 175 6.25 5.24 -17.78
CA ALA A 175 6.52 6.68 -17.75
C ALA A 175 5.69 7.36 -16.65
N THR A 176 4.43 7.00 -16.51
CA THR A 176 3.53 7.50 -15.46
C THR A 176 4.03 7.12 -14.07
N CYS A 177 4.38 5.84 -13.84
CA CYS A 177 5.00 5.39 -12.60
C CYS A 177 6.31 6.15 -12.28
N LYS A 178 7.12 6.44 -13.29
CA LYS A 178 8.37 7.22 -13.15
C LYS A 178 8.11 8.67 -12.75
N VAL A 179 7.10 9.32 -13.32
CA VAL A 179 6.69 10.69 -12.97
C VAL A 179 6.09 10.74 -11.57
N MET A 180 5.23 9.77 -11.21
CA MET A 180 4.69 9.66 -9.85
C MET A 180 5.82 9.48 -8.85
N ARG A 181 6.77 8.59 -9.16
CA ARG A 181 7.99 8.35 -8.36
C ARG A 181 8.81 9.62 -8.17
N SER A 182 9.12 10.37 -9.24
CA SER A 182 9.93 11.58 -9.12
C SER A 182 9.24 12.65 -8.28
N ARG A 183 7.92 12.83 -8.43
CA ARG A 183 7.12 13.76 -7.63
C ARG A 183 7.12 13.39 -6.15
N ILE A 184 6.93 12.11 -5.85
CA ILE A 184 6.92 11.58 -4.50
C ILE A 184 8.30 11.72 -3.83
N LEU A 185 9.38 11.48 -4.58
CA LEU A 185 10.75 11.68 -4.09
C LEU A 185 11.05 13.16 -3.81
N SER A 186 10.61 14.09 -4.66
CA SER A 186 10.80 15.53 -4.44
C SER A 186 10.02 16.08 -3.23
N VAL A 187 8.89 15.47 -2.87
CA VAL A 187 8.12 15.86 -1.67
C VAL A 187 8.81 15.39 -0.37
N GLY A 188 9.58 14.29 -0.41
CA GLY A 188 10.28 13.76 0.75
C GLY A 188 11.55 14.53 1.16
N GLU A 189 12.07 15.41 0.31
CA GLU A 189 13.24 16.25 0.60
C GLU A 189 12.88 17.54 1.37
N ALA A 190 11.60 17.90 1.43
CA ALA A 190 11.09 19.08 2.12
C ALA A 190 10.56 18.77 3.54
N ALA A 191 10.98 17.65 4.18
CA ALA A 191 10.59 17.36 5.56
C ALA A 191 11.36 18.30 6.53
N PRO A 192 10.69 18.98 7.48
CA PRO A 192 11.35 19.87 8.44
C PRO A 192 12.43 19.13 9.25
N CYS A 193 13.53 19.81 9.58
CA CYS A 193 14.71 19.30 10.29
C CYS A 193 14.40 18.47 11.55
N ASP A 194 13.26 18.66 12.22
CA ASP A 194 12.86 17.86 13.39
C ASP A 194 12.52 16.40 13.04
N SER A 195 12.17 16.14 11.78
CA SER A 195 11.87 14.80 11.26
C SER A 195 13.13 13.95 11.08
N LEU A 196 14.30 14.58 10.89
CA LEU A 196 15.61 13.92 10.84
C LEU A 196 16.03 13.36 12.21
N CYS A 197 15.62 14.01 13.31
CA CYS A 197 15.85 13.51 14.67
C CYS A 197 15.02 12.26 14.98
N ILE A 198 13.78 12.19 14.48
CA ILE A 198 12.92 11.00 14.60
C ILE A 198 13.44 9.86 13.70
N LEU A 199 13.94 10.19 12.50
CA LEU A 199 14.58 9.23 11.60
C LEU A 199 15.86 8.63 12.18
N LYS A 200 16.70 9.41 12.86
CA LYS A 200 17.89 8.88 13.57
C LYS A 200 17.50 7.95 14.71
N ARG A 201 16.44 8.25 15.47
CA ARG A 201 15.90 7.37 16.52
C ARG A 201 15.33 6.07 15.96
N TYR A 202 14.61 6.13 14.84
CA TYR A 202 14.06 4.94 14.20
C TYR A 202 15.11 4.09 13.47
N GLN A 203 16.18 4.68 12.91
CA GLN A 203 17.29 3.90 12.36
C GLN A 203 18.06 3.18 13.47
N THR A 204 18.30 3.81 14.62
CA THR A 204 18.92 3.15 15.78
C THR A 204 18.02 2.07 16.40
N GLU A 205 16.71 2.25 16.42
CA GLU A 205 15.77 1.21 16.90
C GLU A 205 15.54 0.07 15.89
N ALA A 206 15.57 0.36 14.58
CA ALA A 206 15.44 -0.65 13.53
C ALA A 206 16.72 -1.49 13.34
N GLU A 207 17.90 -0.90 13.52
CA GLU A 207 19.17 -1.65 13.59
C GLU A 207 19.19 -2.61 14.78
N CYS A 208 18.48 -2.29 15.86
CA CYS A 208 18.35 -3.18 17.02
C CYS A 208 17.40 -4.37 16.79
N CYS A 209 16.48 -4.29 15.82
CA CYS A 209 15.54 -5.37 15.48
C CYS A 209 16.05 -6.36 14.41
N CYS A 210 17.18 -6.07 13.76
CA CYS A 210 17.80 -6.98 12.78
C CYS A 210 18.96 -7.81 13.36
N CYS A 211 19.26 -7.66 14.64
CA CYS A 211 20.29 -8.40 15.35
C CYS A 211 19.74 -9.09 16.61
N VAL A 212 18.80 -10.04 16.45
CA VAL A 212 18.63 -11.22 17.33
C VAL A 212 18.03 -12.36 16.51
#